data_AF-A0A958LEY2-F1
#
_entry.id   AF-A0A958LEY2-F1
#
_cell.length_a   1.000
_cell.length_b   1.000
_cell.length_c   1.000
_cell.angle_alpha   90.00
_cell.angle_beta   90.00
_cell.angle_gamma   90.00
#
_symmetry.space_group_name_H-M   'P 1'
#
loop_
_entity.id
_entity.type
_entity.pdbx_description
1 polymer ?
#
loop_
_entity_poly.entity_id
_entity_poly.type
_entity_poly.pdbx_seq_one_letter_code
_entity_poly.pdbx_strand_id
1 'polypeptide(L)'
;MERGTTLIEVLVSLLIIAIMSLGVMKNSVVAMRASKLTELNHAASSLAISKIEELAAIDTQNLDATFSATETDVAWGGVETTFTRVTSVVVNANDSRDVSVT
;
A
#
# COMPACT_ATOMS: atom_id res chain seq x y z
N MET A 1 -38.88 -32.04 34.22
CA MET A 1 -39.28 -32.06 32.80
C MET A 1 -38.23 -31.27 32.04
N GLU A 2 -37.22 -31.96 31.51
CA GLU A 2 -36.26 -31.35 30.60
C GLU A 2 -37.03 -31.01 29.32
N ARG A 3 -37.23 -29.71 29.05
CA ARG A 3 -37.77 -29.24 27.78
C ARG A 3 -36.69 -29.49 26.74
N GLY A 4 -36.85 -30.56 25.95
CA GLY A 4 -35.99 -30.83 24.80
C GLY A 4 -36.04 -29.65 23.84
N THR A 5 -34.88 -29.14 23.46
CA THR A 5 -34.73 -28.10 22.43
C THR A 5 -35.48 -28.52 21.18
N THR A 6 -36.39 -27.66 20.71
CA THR A 6 -37.15 -27.96 19.51
C THR A 6 -36.23 -27.93 18.29
N LEU A 7 -36.50 -28.75 17.27
CA LEU A 7 -35.72 -28.75 16.02
C LEU A 7 -35.66 -27.34 15.40
N ILE A 8 -36.74 -26.56 15.56
CA ILE A 8 -36.84 -25.18 15.11
C ILE A 8 -35.83 -24.27 15.84
N GLU A 9 -35.71 -24.38 17.17
CA GLU A 9 -34.74 -23.59 17.95
C GLU A 9 -33.29 -23.87 17.54
N VAL A 10 -32.97 -25.12 17.23
CA VAL A 10 -31.64 -25.50 16.73
C VAL A 10 -31.37 -24.88 15.35
N LEU A 11 -32.34 -24.95 14.44
CA LEU A 11 -32.21 -24.36 13.10
C LEU A 11 -32.08 -22.83 13.14
N VAL A 12 -32.85 -22.15 13.99
CA VAL A 12 -32.75 -20.69 14.17
C VAL A 12 -31.40 -20.31 14.76
N SER A 13 -30.91 -21.07 15.74
CA SER A 13 -29.60 -20.84 16.34
C SER A 13 -28.46 -21.00 15.33
N LEU A 14 -28.50 -22.04 14.50
CA LEU A 14 -27.54 -22.25 13.41
C LEU A 14 -27.59 -21.13 12.36
N LEU A 15 -28.79 -20.66 12.02
CA LEU A 15 -28.96 -19.54 11.10
C LEU A 15 -28.33 -18.25 11.65
N ILE A 16 -28.55 -17.94 12.93
CA ILE A 16 -27.98 -16.75 13.57
C ILE A 16 -26.46 -16.84 13.61
N ILE A 17 -25.90 -18.00 13.98
CA ILE A 17 -24.45 -18.24 13.96
C ILE A 17 -23.88 -18.07 12.55
N ALA A 18 -24.56 -18.60 11.53
CA ALA A 18 -24.15 -18.46 10.14
C ALA A 18 -24.09 -16.98 9.72
N ILE A 19 -25.15 -16.20 10.00
CA ILE A 19 -25.19 -14.76 9.67
C ILE A 19 -24.07 -14.00 10.37
N MET A 20 -23.85 -14.26 11.68
CA MET A 20 -22.77 -13.63 12.43
C MET A 20 -21.40 -13.99 11.85
N SER A 21 -21.17 -15.26 11.50
CA SER A 21 -19.91 -15.73 10.91
C SER A 21 -19.62 -15.06 9.56
N LEU A 22 -20.64 -14.84 8.73
CA LEU A 22 -20.51 -14.10 7.47
C LEU A 22 -20.12 -12.64 7.70
N GLY A 23 -20.69 -12.00 8.73
CA GLY A 23 -20.33 -10.63 9.11
C GLY A 23 -18.85 -10.50 9.49
N VAL A 24 -18.35 -11.41 10.32
CA VAL A 24 -16.95 -11.44 10.74
C VAL A 24 -16.03 -11.68 9.54
N MET A 25 -16.33 -12.68 8.70
CA MET A 25 -15.52 -12.98 7.52
C MET A 25 -15.40 -11.78 6.57
N LYS A 26 -16.49 -11.06 6.32
CA LYS A 26 -16.45 -9.85 5.47
C LYS A 26 -15.52 -8.80 6.04
N ASN A 27 -15.60 -8.53 7.34
CA ASN A 27 -14.74 -7.55 8.01
C ASN A 27 -13.27 -7.98 7.97
N SER A 28 -12.97 -9.26 8.17
CA SER A 28 -11.61 -9.79 8.05
C SER A 28 -11.04 -9.60 6.64
N VAL A 29 -11.81 -9.89 5.59
CA VAL A 29 -11.37 -9.68 4.20
C VAL A 29 -11.08 -8.21 3.92
N VAL A 30 -11.93 -7.29 4.39
CA VAL A 30 -11.70 -5.85 4.24
C VAL A 30 -10.43 -5.41 4.99
N ALA A 31 -10.24 -5.89 6.22
CA ALA A 31 -9.05 -5.60 7.01
C ALA A 31 -7.77 -6.13 6.33
N MET A 32 -7.80 -7.34 5.76
CA MET A 32 -6.67 -7.90 5.01
C MET A 32 -6.33 -7.06 3.77
N ARG A 33 -7.35 -6.60 3.02
CA ARG A 33 -7.14 -5.71 1.87
C ARG A 33 -6.55 -4.37 2.28
N ALA A 34 -7.05 -3.77 3.36
CA ALA A 34 -6.52 -2.52 3.90
C ALA A 34 -5.06 -2.69 4.34
N SER A 35 -4.75 -3.78 5.07
CA SER A 35 -3.39 -4.10 5.50
C SER A 35 -2.44 -4.25 4.30
N LYS A 36 -2.88 -4.96 3.25
CA LYS A 36 -2.04 -5.13 2.05
C LYS A 36 -1.81 -3.80 1.33
N LEU A 37 -2.82 -2.94 1.24
CA LEU A 37 -2.67 -1.61 0.66
C LEU A 37 -1.71 -0.73 1.48
N THR A 38 -1.77 -0.79 2.81
CA THR A 38 -0.81 -0.10 3.68
C THR A 38 0.62 -0.61 3.49
N GLU A 39 0.81 -1.93 3.37
CA GLU A 39 2.11 -2.55 3.09
C GLU A 39 2.67 -2.07 1.75
N LEU A 40 1.85 -2.06 0.69
CA LEU A 40 2.25 -1.58 -0.63
C LEU A 40 2.59 -0.08 -0.62
N ASN A 41 1.80 0.74 0.07
CA ASN A 41 2.08 2.17 0.21
C ASN A 41 3.38 2.43 0.98
N HIS A 42 3.65 1.64 2.02
CA HIS A 42 4.90 1.73 2.77
C HIS A 42 6.09 1.35 1.88
N ALA A 43 5.97 0.27 1.09
CA ALA A 43 7.00 -0.13 0.14
C ALA A 43 7.25 0.93 -0.95
N ALA A 44 6.19 1.47 -1.55
CA ALA A 44 6.28 2.57 -2.52
C ALA A 44 6.95 3.81 -1.92
N SER A 45 6.57 4.18 -0.69
CA SER A 45 7.16 5.32 0.02
C SER A 45 8.65 5.08 0.32
N SER A 46 9.01 3.87 0.75
CA SER A 46 10.41 3.51 1.01
C SER A 46 11.24 3.53 -0.27
N LEU A 47 10.69 3.06 -1.39
CA LEU A 47 11.31 3.12 -2.70
C LEU A 47 11.52 4.57 -3.18
N ALA A 48 10.53 5.43 -2.97
CA ALA A 48 10.61 6.85 -3.30
C ALA A 48 11.66 7.57 -2.45
N ILE A 49 11.67 7.33 -1.13
CA ILE A 49 12.68 7.88 -0.20
C ILE A 49 14.08 7.45 -0.62
N SER A 50 14.28 6.16 -0.93
CA SER A 50 15.58 5.65 -1.37
C SER A 50 16.09 6.38 -2.63
N LYS A 51 15.20 6.72 -3.57
CA LYS A 51 15.59 7.50 -4.76
C LYS A 51 15.86 8.96 -4.43
N ILE A 52 15.09 9.56 -3.52
CA ILE A 52 15.34 10.92 -3.04
C ILE A 52 16.72 10.99 -2.36
N GLU A 53 17.07 10.00 -1.53
CA GLU A 53 18.38 9.91 -0.87
C GLU A 53 19.52 9.77 -1.89
N GLU A 54 19.33 8.97 -2.94
CA GLU A 54 20.28 8.85 -4.05
C GLU A 54 20.52 10.21 -4.74
N LEU A 55 19.45 10.94 -5.05
CA LEU A 55 19.54 12.26 -5.70
C LEU A 55 20.09 13.33 -4.77
N ALA A 56 19.79 13.26 -3.46
CA ALA A 56 20.30 14.19 -2.45
C ALA A 56 21.81 14.01 -2.21
N ALA A 57 22.38 12.86 -2.57
CA ALA A 57 23.83 12.65 -2.52
C ALA A 57 24.58 13.34 -3.67
N ILE A 58 23.88 13.80 -4.71
CA ILE A 58 24.46 14.54 -5.84
C ILE A 58 24.57 16.01 -5.46
N ASP A 59 25.69 16.65 -5.79
CA ASP A 59 25.82 18.11 -5.64
C ASP A 59 24.72 18.81 -6.44
N THR A 60 24.01 19.73 -5.80
CA THR A 60 23.00 20.59 -6.40
C THR A 60 23.42 21.22 -7.73
N GLN A 61 24.70 21.56 -7.92
CA GLN A 61 25.19 22.14 -9.18
C GLN A 61 25.16 21.14 -10.35
N ASN A 62 25.28 19.85 -10.06
CA ASN A 62 25.26 18.76 -11.03
C ASN A 62 23.87 18.11 -11.17
N LEU A 63 22.92 18.47 -10.30
CA LEU A 63 21.55 17.97 -10.36
C LEU A 63 20.70 18.86 -11.27
N ASP A 64 20.35 18.33 -12.43
CA ASP A 64 19.57 19.01 -13.47
C ASP A 64 18.39 18.16 -13.98
N ALA A 65 17.67 18.67 -14.98
CA ALA A 65 16.49 18.01 -15.54
C ALA A 65 16.79 16.65 -16.21
N THR A 66 18.06 16.33 -16.52
CA THR A 66 18.42 15.04 -17.13
C THR A 66 18.27 13.86 -16.18
N PHE A 67 18.20 14.12 -14.86
CA PHE A 67 17.88 13.13 -13.84
C PHE A 67 16.38 12.82 -13.74
N SER A 68 15.53 13.55 -14.47
CA SER A 68 14.10 13.24 -14.56
C SER A 68 13.90 12.00 -15.44
N ALA A 69 13.33 10.95 -14.86
CA ALA A 69 13.13 9.69 -15.54
C ALA A 69 11.90 8.95 -15.00
N THR A 70 11.29 8.15 -15.87
CA THR A 70 10.25 7.19 -15.48
C THR A 70 10.85 5.79 -15.56
N GLU A 71 10.87 5.10 -14.43
CA GLU A 71 11.30 3.71 -14.31
C GLU A 71 10.06 2.83 -14.12
N THR A 72 9.87 1.85 -14.99
CA THR A 72 8.79 0.88 -14.89
C THR A 72 9.31 -0.44 -14.34
N ASP A 73 8.41 -1.24 -13.76
CA ASP A 73 8.69 -2.58 -13.26
C ASP A 73 9.78 -2.66 -12.18
N VAL A 74 9.86 -1.65 -11.32
CA VAL A 74 10.83 -1.58 -10.23
C VAL A 74 10.41 -2.54 -9.12
N ALA A 75 11.24 -3.55 -8.85
CA ALA A 75 11.04 -4.48 -7.76
C ALA A 75 11.55 -3.91 -6.42
N TRP A 76 10.83 -4.17 -5.32
CA TRP A 76 11.23 -3.76 -3.98
C TRP A 76 11.20 -4.95 -3.01
N GLY A 77 12.24 -5.05 -2.18
CA GLY A 77 12.47 -6.21 -1.32
C GLY A 77 11.28 -6.52 -0.42
N GLY A 78 10.86 -7.78 -0.40
CA GLY A 78 9.77 -8.26 0.45
C GLY A 78 8.36 -8.06 -0.10
N VAL A 79 8.22 -7.59 -1.35
CA VAL A 79 6.90 -7.41 -1.99
C VAL A 79 6.88 -8.11 -3.35
N GLU A 80 5.81 -8.86 -3.64
CA GLU A 80 5.64 -9.61 -4.91
C GLU A 80 5.14 -8.75 -6.08
N THR A 81 4.95 -7.44 -5.89
CA THR A 81 4.52 -6.51 -6.95
C THR A 81 5.68 -5.65 -7.42
N THR A 82 5.57 -5.15 -8.65
CA THR A 82 6.42 -4.09 -9.17
C THR A 82 5.76 -2.72 -9.02
N PHE A 83 6.59 -1.68 -9.07
CA PHE A 83 6.17 -0.28 -9.00
C PHE A 83 6.63 0.47 -10.25
N THR A 84 5.87 1.51 -10.61
CA THR A 84 6.36 2.55 -11.52
C THR A 84 6.82 3.70 -10.67
N ARG A 85 8.05 4.16 -10.89
CA ARG A 85 8.65 5.30 -10.20
C ARG A 85 8.87 6.42 -11.20
N VAL A 86 8.39 7.61 -10.88
CA VAL A 86 8.59 8.82 -11.68
C VAL A 86 9.43 9.79 -10.87
N THR A 87 10.59 10.14 -11.41
CA THR A 87 11.47 11.18 -10.87
C THR A 87 11.32 12.44 -11.71
N SER A 88 11.09 13.58 -11.06
CA SER A 88 11.04 14.89 -11.69
C SER A 88 11.97 15.85 -10.98
N VAL A 89 12.89 16.44 -11.72
CA VAL A 89 13.82 17.47 -11.25
C VAL A 89 13.56 18.75 -12.03
N VAL A 90 13.21 19.82 -11.32
CA VAL A 90 12.98 21.15 -11.87
C VAL A 90 14.04 22.10 -11.34
N VAL A 91 14.80 22.73 -12.24
CA VAL A 91 15.74 23.79 -11.88
C VAL A 91 15.00 25.12 -11.96
N ASN A 92 14.91 25.81 -10.82
CA ASN A 92 14.23 27.09 -10.70
C ASN A 92 15.14 28.26 -11.16
N ALA A 93 14.52 29.40 -11.47
CA ALA A 93 15.23 30.59 -11.94
C ALA A 93 16.19 31.22 -10.91
N ASN A 94 16.08 30.83 -9.63
CA ASN A 94 16.94 31.26 -8.53
C ASN A 94 18.04 30.23 -8.20
N ASP A 95 18.31 29.29 -9.11
CA ASP A 95 19.22 28.16 -8.89
C ASP A 95 18.80 27.26 -7.71
N SER A 96 17.54 27.24 -7.28
CA SER A 96 17.04 26.13 -6.44
C SER A 96 16.59 24.95 -7.30
N ARG A 97 16.53 23.76 -6.72
CA ARG A 97 16.06 22.54 -7.41
C ARG A 97 14.89 21.94 -6.64
N ASP A 98 13.79 21.72 -7.34
CA ASP A 98 12.66 20.96 -6.82
C ASP A 98 12.75 19.53 -7.34
N VAL A 99 12.81 18.58 -6.42
CA VAL A 99 12.88 17.14 -6.73
C VAL A 99 11.63 16.48 -6.19
N SER A 100 10.91 15.76 -7.04
CA SER A 100 9.80 14.90 -6.64
C SER A 100 10.00 13.49 -7.17
N VAL A 101 9.66 12.51 -6.32
CA VAL A 101 9.63 11.09 -6.68
C VAL A 101 8.25 10.55 -6.29
N THR A 102 7.58 9.89 -7.23
CA THR A 102 6.24 9.30 -7.04
C THR A 102 6.19 7.87 -7.54
#